data_AF-A0A257DRQ8-F1
#
_entry.id   AF-A0A257DRQ8-F1
#
_cell.length_a   1.000
_cell.length_b   1.000
_cell.length_c   1.000
_cell.angle_alpha   90.00
_cell.angle_beta   90.00
_cell.angle_gamma   90.00
#
_symmetry.space_group_name_H-M   'P 1'
#
loop_
_entity.id
_entity.type
_entity.pdbx_description
1 polymer ?
#
loop_
_entity_poly.entity_id
_entity_poly.type
_entity_poly.pdbx_seq_one_letter_code
_entity_poly.pdbx_strand_id
1 'polypeptide(L)'
;MSGKAQQQSRIKELITLGREQKYLTYAEVNDHLPEDISDPEQVEDIIRMINDMGIPVHESAPDADALMLADADTDEAAAEEAAAALAAVETDIGRTTDPVRMYMREMGTVELLTREGEIEIAKRIEEGIREVMGAIAHFPGTVDHILSEYTRVTTEGGRLSDVLSGYIDPDDG
;
A
#
# COMPACT_ATOMS: atom_id res chain seq x y z
N MET A 1 -14.54 -14.82 -8.43
CA MET A 1 -13.67 -15.83 -9.06
C MET A 1 -13.61 -15.77 -10.59
N SER A 2 -14.51 -15.07 -11.30
CA SER A 2 -14.55 -15.08 -12.78
C SER A 2 -13.65 -14.05 -13.49
N GLY A 3 -13.38 -12.88 -12.88
CA GLY A 3 -12.66 -11.79 -13.55
C GLY A 3 -11.17 -12.06 -13.82
N LYS A 4 -10.44 -12.62 -12.84
CA LYS A 4 -8.99 -12.88 -12.97
C LYS A 4 -8.66 -13.93 -14.04
N ALA A 5 -9.46 -14.99 -14.15
CA ALA A 5 -9.26 -16.02 -15.18
C ALA A 5 -9.55 -15.51 -16.59
N GLN A 6 -10.50 -14.58 -16.72
CA GLN A 6 -10.84 -13.96 -18.00
C GLN A 6 -9.77 -12.96 -18.45
N GLN A 7 -9.23 -12.18 -17.50
CA GLN A 7 -8.07 -11.30 -17.71
C GLN A 7 -6.83 -12.07 -18.17
N GLN A 8 -6.54 -13.22 -17.56
CA GLN A 8 -5.46 -14.12 -17.95
C GLN A 8 -5.58 -14.62 -19.41
N SER A 9 -6.80 -14.94 -19.86
CA SER A 9 -7.03 -15.38 -21.25
C SER A 9 -6.71 -14.27 -22.25
N ARG A 10 -7.18 -13.05 -22.00
CA ARG A 10 -7.05 -11.93 -22.95
C ARG A 10 -5.61 -11.44 -23.12
N ILE A 11 -4.84 -11.39 -22.03
CA ILE A 11 -3.41 -11.04 -22.09
C ILE A 11 -2.62 -12.13 -22.83
N LYS A 12 -2.94 -13.40 -22.60
CA LYS A 12 -2.30 -14.52 -23.29
C LYS A 12 -2.57 -14.50 -24.80
N GLU A 13 -3.80 -14.19 -25.19
CA GLU A 13 -4.20 -14.02 -26.59
C GLU A 13 -3.44 -12.85 -27.26
N LEU A 14 -3.26 -11.73 -26.56
CA LEU A 14 -2.50 -10.58 -27.04
C LEU A 14 -1.02 -10.94 -27.29
N ILE A 15 -0.40 -11.70 -26.38
CA ILE A 15 0.99 -12.14 -26.54
C ILE A 15 1.14 -13.10 -27.72
N THR A 16 0.19 -14.03 -27.92
CA THR A 16 0.21 -14.92 -29.09
C THR A 16 0.09 -14.13 -30.39
N LEU A 17 -0.78 -13.12 -30.43
CA LEU A 17 -0.96 -12.26 -31.60
C LEU A 17 0.31 -11.46 -31.92
N GLY A 18 0.92 -10.84 -30.90
CA GLY A 18 2.15 -10.07 -31.05
C GLY A 18 3.35 -10.91 -31.47
N ARG A 19 3.41 -12.19 -31.05
CA ARG A 19 4.43 -13.13 -31.51
C ARG A 19 4.24 -13.55 -32.97
N GLU A 20 3.00 -13.78 -33.40
CA GLU A 20 2.69 -14.14 -34.79
C GLU A 20 2.97 -12.98 -35.76
N GLN A 21 2.62 -11.76 -35.35
CA GLN A 21 2.76 -10.57 -36.19
C GLN A 21 4.12 -9.87 -36.07
N LYS A 22 4.94 -10.22 -35.07
CA LYS A 22 6.21 -9.54 -34.71
C LYS A 22 6.06 -8.06 -34.33
N TYR A 23 4.83 -7.57 -34.16
CA TYR A 23 4.53 -6.23 -33.66
C TYR A 23 3.15 -6.22 -32.98
N LEU A 24 2.89 -5.17 -32.21
CA LEU A 24 1.57 -4.86 -31.67
C LEU A 24 1.27 -3.37 -31.86
N THR A 25 -0.01 -3.01 -31.96
CA THR A 25 -0.42 -1.61 -31.98
C THR A 25 -0.99 -1.15 -30.63
N TYR A 26 -0.92 0.15 -30.34
CA TYR A 26 -1.54 0.72 -29.14
C TYR A 26 -3.05 0.42 -29.06
N ALA A 27 -3.74 0.37 -30.21
CA ALA A 27 -5.14 0.00 -30.28
C ALA A 27 -5.38 -1.46 -29.84
N GLU A 28 -4.58 -2.40 -30.36
CA GLU A 28 -4.68 -3.82 -29.99
C GLU A 28 -4.35 -4.07 -28.52
N VAL A 29 -3.34 -3.37 -27.98
CA VAL A 29 -3.02 -3.47 -26.55
C VAL A 29 -4.20 -2.97 -25.71
N ASN A 30 -4.80 -1.84 -26.06
CA ASN A 30 -5.91 -1.24 -25.33
C ASN A 30 -7.21 -2.07 -25.44
N ASP A 31 -7.50 -2.66 -26.59
CA ASP A 31 -8.69 -3.48 -26.83
C ASP A 31 -8.67 -4.80 -26.03
N HIS A 32 -7.48 -5.34 -25.80
CA HIS A 32 -7.26 -6.57 -25.05
C HIS A 32 -7.01 -6.33 -23.56
N LEU A 33 -6.74 -5.09 -23.15
CA LEU A 33 -6.72 -4.69 -21.75
C LEU A 33 -8.15 -4.76 -21.17
N PRO A 34 -8.30 -5.17 -19.90
CA PRO A 34 -9.60 -5.15 -19.25
C PRO A 34 -9.92 -3.74 -18.70
N GLU A 35 -11.22 -3.42 -18.59
CA GLU A 35 -11.72 -2.06 -18.27
C GLU A 35 -11.27 -1.53 -16.89
N ASP A 36 -10.78 -2.42 -16.02
CA ASP A 36 -10.19 -2.10 -14.72
C ASP A 36 -8.76 -1.53 -14.81
N ILE A 37 -8.07 -1.71 -15.94
CA ILE A 37 -6.77 -1.09 -16.24
C ILE A 37 -7.02 0.10 -17.17
N SER A 38 -7.47 1.22 -16.60
CA SER A 38 -7.71 2.48 -17.32
C SER A 38 -6.71 3.58 -16.95
N ASP A 39 -5.75 3.28 -16.06
CA ASP A 39 -4.73 4.21 -15.61
C ASP A 39 -3.60 4.29 -16.67
N PRO A 40 -3.33 5.47 -17.27
CA PRO A 40 -2.30 5.63 -18.30
C PRO A 40 -0.92 5.10 -17.91
N GLU A 41 -0.54 5.19 -16.62
CA GLU A 41 0.75 4.67 -16.12
C GLU A 41 0.80 3.14 -16.17
N GLN A 42 -0.30 2.47 -15.81
CA GLN A 42 -0.38 1.01 -15.86
C GLN A 42 -0.34 0.49 -17.30
N VAL A 43 -0.93 1.24 -18.24
CA VAL A 43 -0.86 0.93 -19.67
C VAL A 43 0.58 1.07 -20.16
N GLU A 44 1.30 2.12 -19.75
CA GLU A 44 2.71 2.33 -20.10
C GLU A 44 3.62 1.24 -19.53
N ASP A 45 3.40 0.80 -18.29
CA ASP A 45 4.12 -0.33 -17.69
C ASP A 45 3.89 -1.64 -18.48
N ILE A 46 2.66 -1.89 -18.94
CA ILE A 46 2.35 -3.07 -19.76
C ILE A 46 3.02 -2.98 -21.12
N ILE A 47 3.02 -1.81 -21.77
CA ILE A 47 3.70 -1.60 -23.04
C ILE A 47 5.21 -1.81 -22.89
N ARG A 48 5.79 -1.35 -21.79
CA ARG A 48 7.21 -1.58 -21.50
C ARG A 48 7.51 -3.06 -21.31
N MET A 49 6.68 -3.79 -20.56
CA MET A 49 6.80 -5.24 -20.41
C MET A 49 6.71 -5.97 -21.76
N ILE A 50 5.83 -5.53 -22.67
CA ILE A 50 5.70 -6.12 -24.01
C ILE A 50 6.92 -5.85 -24.89
N ASN A 51 7.48 -4.64 -24.82
CA ASN A 51 8.73 -4.31 -25.53
C ASN A 51 9.93 -5.12 -24.99
N ASP A 52 10.01 -5.32 -23.66
CA ASP A 52 11.04 -6.15 -23.03
C ASP A 52 10.95 -7.63 -23.46
N MET A 53 9.77 -8.09 -23.89
CA MET A 53 9.54 -9.41 -24.49
C MET A 53 9.95 -9.50 -25.98
N GLY A 54 10.49 -8.43 -26.56
CA GLY A 54 10.92 -8.39 -27.96
C GLY A 54 9.79 -8.17 -28.97
N ILE A 55 8.61 -7.74 -28.52
CA ILE A 55 7.48 -7.38 -29.39
C ILE A 55 7.37 -5.85 -29.41
N PRO A 56 7.81 -5.18 -30.49
CA PRO A 56 7.71 -3.72 -30.58
C PRO A 56 6.25 -3.27 -30.66
N VAL A 57 5.89 -2.28 -29.84
CA VAL A 57 4.57 -1.65 -29.86
C VAL A 57 4.61 -0.35 -30.66
N HIS A 58 3.79 -0.22 -31.69
CA HIS A 58 3.73 0.94 -32.59
C HIS A 58 2.37 1.66 -32.55
N GLU A 59 2.35 2.97 -32.81
CA GLU A 59 1.10 3.76 -32.91
C GLU A 59 0.22 3.33 -34.10
N SER A 60 0.86 2.92 -35.20
CA SER A 60 0.20 2.41 -36.40
C SER A 60 0.93 1.18 -36.91
N ALA A 61 0.20 0.27 -37.58
CA ALA A 61 0.80 -0.91 -38.20
C ALA A 61 1.97 -0.51 -39.12
N PRO A 62 3.18 -1.06 -38.93
CA PRO A 62 4.33 -0.76 -39.78
C PRO A 62 4.13 -1.32 -41.20
N ASP A 63 4.66 -0.61 -42.20
CA ASP A 63 4.63 -1.06 -43.60
C ASP A 63 5.41 -2.38 -43.76
N ALA A 64 4.97 -3.23 -44.70
CA ALA A 64 5.54 -4.56 -44.93
C ALA A 64 7.06 -4.55 -45.22
N ASP A 65 7.56 -3.47 -45.80
CA ASP A 65 8.99 -3.27 -46.08
C ASP A 65 9.82 -2.98 -44.80
N ALA A 66 9.21 -2.39 -43.76
CA ALA A 66 9.86 -2.13 -42.47
C ALA A 66 9.97 -3.39 -41.61
N LEU A 67 8.98 -4.30 -41.72
CA LEU A 67 8.97 -5.59 -41.02
C LEU A 67 10.04 -6.56 -41.54
N MET A 68 10.40 -6.49 -42.83
CA MET A 68 11.45 -7.34 -43.41
C MET A 68 12.87 -6.94 -43.01
N LEU A 69 13.11 -5.70 -42.57
CA LEU A 69 14.43 -5.25 -42.09
C LEU A 69 14.67 -5.53 -40.60
N ALA A 70 13.60 -5.79 -39.83
CA ALA A 70 13.65 -6.01 -38.38
C ALA A 70 13.82 -7.48 -37.99
N ASP A 71 14.38 -8.31 -38.88
CA ASP A 71 14.75 -9.71 -38.58
C ASP A 71 16.04 -9.72 -37.73
N ALA A 72 15.90 -9.27 -36.48
CA ALA A 72 16.89 -9.48 -35.44
C ALA A 72 16.41 -10.64 -34.57
N ASP A 73 17.26 -11.67 -34.46
CA ASP A 73 17.07 -12.90 -33.69
C ASP A 73 16.33 -12.66 -32.36
N THR A 74 15.07 -13.09 -32.26
CA THR A 74 14.39 -13.21 -30.97
C THR A 74 14.87 -14.49 -30.31
N ASP A 75 15.85 -14.35 -29.41
CA ASP A 75 16.42 -15.44 -28.62
C ASP A 75 15.32 -16.07 -27.75
N GLU A 76 14.93 -17.30 -28.09
CA GLU A 76 13.81 -18.04 -27.49
C GLU A 76 14.00 -18.24 -25.98
N ALA A 77 15.25 -18.22 -25.50
CA ALA A 77 15.61 -18.29 -24.09
C ALA A 77 15.25 -17.02 -23.30
N ALA A 78 15.39 -15.83 -23.91
CA ALA A 78 15.03 -14.56 -23.25
C ALA A 78 13.50 -14.41 -23.10
N ALA A 79 12.74 -14.95 -24.07
CA ALA A 79 11.28 -14.94 -24.04
C ALA A 79 10.70 -15.87 -22.96
N GLU A 80 11.37 -16.97 -22.64
CA GLU A 80 10.95 -17.91 -21.59
C GLU A 80 11.24 -17.36 -20.18
N GLU A 81 12.36 -16.66 -20.01
CA GLU A 81 12.70 -15.94 -18.78
C GLU A 81 11.74 -14.76 -18.51
N ALA A 82 11.38 -14.01 -19.55
CA ALA A 82 10.39 -12.93 -19.44
C ALA A 82 8.97 -13.44 -19.12
N ALA A 83 8.57 -14.59 -19.68
CA ALA A 83 7.29 -15.22 -19.35
C ALA A 83 7.24 -15.70 -17.89
N ALA A 84 8.35 -16.21 -17.37
CA ALA A 84 8.47 -16.57 -15.96
C ALA A 84 8.44 -15.34 -15.03
N ALA A 85 9.06 -14.23 -15.44
CA ALA A 85 8.98 -12.96 -14.72
C ALA A 85 7.55 -12.39 -14.68
N LEU A 86 6.79 -12.48 -15.78
CA LEU A 86 5.40 -12.04 -15.83
C LEU A 86 4.48 -12.87 -14.93
N ALA A 87 4.69 -14.20 -14.87
CA ALA A 87 3.96 -15.07 -13.95
C ALA A 87 4.24 -14.75 -12.47
N ALA A 88 5.43 -14.22 -12.15
CA ALA A 88 5.74 -13.72 -10.82
C ALA A 88 5.08 -12.35 -10.54
N VAL A 89 5.06 -11.45 -11.53
CA VAL A 89 4.37 -10.14 -11.48
C VAL A 89 2.85 -10.28 -11.38
N GLU A 90 2.28 -11.43 -11.78
CA GLU A 90 0.86 -11.77 -11.62
C GLU A 90 0.38 -11.80 -10.15
N THR A 91 1.32 -11.95 -9.21
CA THR A 91 1.06 -11.81 -7.77
C THR A 91 1.13 -10.36 -7.27
N ASP A 92 1.58 -9.42 -8.12
CA ASP A 92 2.09 -8.10 -7.73
C ASP A 92 1.47 -6.91 -8.50
N ILE A 93 0.35 -7.12 -9.22
CA ILE A 93 -0.43 -6.10 -10.00
C ILE A 93 -1.03 -4.97 -9.12
N GLY A 94 -0.59 -4.83 -7.87
CA GLY A 94 -0.96 -3.73 -6.98
C GLY A 94 0.22 -3.02 -6.31
N ARG A 95 1.48 -3.37 -6.65
CA ARG A 95 2.66 -2.63 -6.18
C ARG A 95 2.82 -1.34 -6.97
N THR A 96 2.14 -0.31 -6.51
CA THR A 96 2.57 1.06 -6.82
C THR A 96 3.88 1.34 -6.09
N THR A 97 4.83 1.99 -6.76
CA THR A 97 6.03 2.56 -6.13
C THR A 97 5.76 3.95 -5.54
N ASP A 98 4.55 4.49 -5.68
CA ASP A 98 4.15 5.77 -5.12
C ASP A 98 3.89 5.64 -3.60
N PRO A 99 4.69 6.31 -2.75
CA PRO A 99 4.50 6.27 -1.29
C PRO A 99 3.12 6.74 -0.81
N VAL A 100 2.51 7.69 -1.53
CA VAL A 100 1.18 8.22 -1.19
C VAL A 100 0.12 7.18 -1.47
N ARG A 101 0.18 6.52 -2.64
CA ARG A 101 -0.76 5.46 -3.00
C ARG A 101 -0.58 4.21 -2.13
N MET A 102 0.66 3.91 -1.71
CA MET A 102 0.93 2.91 -0.68
C MET A 102 0.23 3.25 0.64
N TYR A 103 0.39 4.48 1.14
CA TYR A 103 -0.26 4.92 2.38
C TYR A 103 -1.79 4.88 2.28
N MET A 104 -2.38 5.40 1.20
CA MET A 104 -3.84 5.42 1.03
C MET A 104 -4.43 4.02 0.95
N ARG A 105 -3.72 3.08 0.30
CA ARG A 105 -4.12 1.68 0.26
C ARG A 105 -4.10 1.06 1.64
N GLU A 106 -3.03 1.29 2.42
CA GLU A 106 -2.89 0.71 3.75
C GLU A 106 -3.87 1.35 4.75
N MET A 107 -4.03 2.67 4.72
CA MET A 107 -5.02 3.38 5.52
C MET A 107 -6.46 2.94 5.18
N GLY A 108 -6.75 2.66 3.90
CA GLY A 108 -8.06 2.17 3.44
C GLY A 108 -8.38 0.72 3.80
N THR A 109 -7.41 -0.06 4.31
CA THR A 109 -7.67 -1.43 4.80
C THR A 109 -8.34 -1.44 6.17
N VAL A 110 -8.24 -0.33 6.91
CA VAL A 110 -8.83 -0.19 8.24
C VAL A 110 -10.22 0.44 8.09
N GLU A 111 -11.24 -0.26 8.60
CA GLU A 111 -12.61 0.24 8.57
C GLU A 111 -12.78 1.46 9.49
N LEU A 112 -13.70 2.35 9.11
CA LEU A 112 -14.05 3.50 9.94
C LEU A 112 -14.77 3.05 11.22
N LEU A 113 -14.46 3.73 12.33
CA LEU A 113 -15.10 3.45 13.60
C LEU A 113 -16.55 3.94 13.61
N THR A 114 -17.41 3.19 14.30
CA THR A 114 -18.72 3.68 14.72
C THR A 114 -18.58 4.47 16.02
N ARG A 115 -19.55 5.34 16.31
CA ARG A 115 -19.59 6.06 17.60
C ARG A 115 -19.49 5.13 18.81
N GLU A 116 -20.10 3.95 18.74
CA GLU A 116 -20.02 2.94 19.81
C GLU A 116 -18.61 2.37 19.94
N GLY A 117 -17.95 2.08 18.81
CA GLY A 117 -16.56 1.61 18.78
C GLY A 117 -15.58 2.66 19.32
N GLU A 118 -15.80 3.95 19.03
CA GLU A 118 -15.02 5.04 19.61
C GLU A 118 -15.14 5.08 21.15
N ILE A 119 -16.36 4.92 21.67
CA ILE A 119 -16.62 4.89 23.12
C ILE A 119 -15.94 3.67 23.77
N GLU A 120 -15.99 2.50 23.13
CA GLU A 120 -15.33 1.30 23.64
C GLU A 120 -13.80 1.49 23.72
N ILE A 121 -13.19 2.04 22.67
CA ILE A 121 -11.76 2.34 22.64
C ILE A 121 -11.41 3.35 23.74
N ALA A 122 -12.22 4.40 23.92
CA ALA A 122 -12.00 5.38 24.98
C ALA A 122 -12.01 4.74 26.38
N LYS A 123 -13.01 3.89 26.67
CA LYS A 123 -13.09 3.17 27.95
C LYS A 123 -11.89 2.26 28.17
N ARG A 124 -11.44 1.54 27.14
CA ARG A 124 -10.26 0.67 27.22
C ARG A 124 -8.98 1.47 27.49
N ILE A 125 -8.84 2.65 26.89
CA ILE A 125 -7.71 3.55 27.16
C ILE A 125 -7.77 4.04 28.62
N GLU A 126 -8.92 4.48 29.11
CA GLU A 126 -9.10 4.92 30.50
C GLU A 126 -8.81 3.81 31.51
N GLU A 127 -9.27 2.59 31.24
CA GLU A 127 -9.00 1.42 32.07
C GLU A 127 -7.50 1.12 32.12
N GLY A 128 -6.82 1.09 30.97
CA GLY A 128 -5.38 0.88 30.90
C GLY A 128 -4.59 1.97 31.64
N ILE A 129 -4.99 3.24 31.54
CA ILE A 129 -4.40 4.33 32.32
C ILE A 129 -4.60 4.10 33.82
N ARG A 130 -5.80 3.68 34.23
CA ARG A 130 -6.10 3.39 35.65
C ARG A 130 -5.26 2.24 36.18
N GLU A 131 -5.06 1.18 35.39
CA GLU A 131 -4.17 0.06 35.75
C GLU A 131 -2.73 0.51 35.94
N VAL A 132 -2.20 1.29 35.00
CA VAL A 132 -0.83 1.83 35.07
C VAL A 132 -0.67 2.74 36.30
N MET A 133 -1.63 3.64 36.54
CA MET A 133 -1.64 4.50 37.73
C MET A 133 -1.68 3.66 39.02
N GLY A 134 -2.49 2.59 39.04
CA GLY A 134 -2.52 1.64 40.15
C GLY A 134 -1.17 0.98 40.37
N ALA A 135 -0.50 0.51 39.33
CA ALA A 135 0.82 -0.10 39.43
C ALA A 135 1.88 0.89 39.96
N ILE A 136 1.88 2.13 39.46
CA ILE A 136 2.78 3.20 39.90
C ILE A 136 2.55 3.54 41.37
N ALA A 137 1.29 3.60 41.82
CA ALA A 137 0.94 3.87 43.21
C ALA A 137 1.42 2.78 44.19
N HIS A 138 1.45 1.52 43.75
CA HIS A 138 1.95 0.40 44.55
C HIS A 138 3.47 0.21 44.46
N PHE A 139 4.15 0.92 43.56
CA PHE A 139 5.60 0.87 43.46
C PHE A 139 6.24 1.57 44.67
N PRO A 140 7.13 0.89 45.41
CA PRO A 140 7.76 1.47 46.59
C PRO A 140 8.54 2.74 46.27
N GLY A 141 8.37 3.77 47.10
CA GLY A 141 9.08 5.05 46.97
C GLY A 141 8.44 6.06 46.02
N THR A 142 7.44 5.67 45.20
CA THR A 142 6.72 6.65 44.35
C THR A 142 6.00 7.69 45.20
N VAL A 143 5.24 7.26 46.21
CA VAL A 143 4.48 8.16 47.09
C VAL A 143 5.43 9.08 47.85
N ASP A 144 6.50 8.53 48.41
CA ASP A 144 7.51 9.31 49.14
C ASP A 144 8.17 10.35 48.24
N HIS A 145 8.46 10.00 46.98
CA HIS A 145 9.03 10.93 46.01
C HIS A 145 8.07 12.08 45.69
N ILE A 146 6.79 11.79 45.44
CA ILE A 146 5.77 12.82 45.19
C ILE A 146 5.63 13.76 46.40
N LEU A 147 5.59 13.21 47.62
CA LEU A 147 5.53 14.00 48.84
C LEU A 147 6.78 14.88 49.03
N SER A 148 7.96 14.35 48.74
CA SER A 148 9.22 15.10 48.77
C SER A 148 9.19 16.28 47.79
N GLU A 149 8.73 16.06 46.56
CA GLU A 149 8.61 17.13 45.56
C GLU A 149 7.56 18.17 45.95
N TYR A 150 6.43 17.75 46.53
CA TYR A 150 5.44 18.66 47.11
C TYR A 150 6.04 19.52 48.23
N THR A 151 6.78 18.91 49.16
CA THR A 151 7.47 19.64 50.24
C THR A 151 8.50 20.61 49.69
N ARG A 152 9.31 20.19 48.71
CA ARG A 152 10.31 21.04 48.04
C ARG A 152 9.66 22.28 47.44
N VAL A 153 8.60 22.13 46.65
CA VAL A 153 7.91 23.25 45.99
C VAL A 153 7.23 24.20 47.00
N THR A 154 6.68 23.68 48.09
CA THR A 154 6.01 24.50 49.12
C THR A 154 6.97 25.22 50.06
N THR A 155 8.19 24.71 50.24
CA THR A 155 9.18 25.27 51.19
C THR A 155 10.28 26.09 50.51
N GLU A 156 10.83 25.61 49.39
CA GLU A 156 11.93 26.26 48.66
C GLU A 156 11.43 27.23 47.58
N GLY A 157 10.12 27.21 47.29
CA GLY A 157 9.47 28.02 46.28
C GLY A 157 9.35 27.30 44.93
N GLY A 158 8.19 27.43 44.30
CA GLY A 158 7.83 26.83 43.02
C GLY A 158 6.32 26.96 42.78
N ARG A 159 5.81 26.44 41.66
CA ARG A 159 4.36 26.40 41.42
C ARG A 159 3.82 25.02 41.74
N LEU A 160 2.72 24.96 42.48
CA LEU A 160 2.06 23.68 42.79
C LEU A 160 1.61 22.95 41.50
N SER A 161 1.30 23.71 40.44
CA SER A 161 1.00 23.19 39.10
C SER A 161 2.13 22.36 38.49
N ASP A 162 3.37 22.53 38.95
CA ASP A 162 4.53 21.80 38.45
C ASP A 162 4.60 20.38 39.03
N VAL A 163 3.86 20.12 40.12
CA VAL A 163 3.80 18.80 40.80
C VAL A 163 2.44 18.13 40.59
N LEU A 164 1.35 18.91 40.67
CA LEU A 164 -0.02 18.40 40.58
C LEU A 164 -0.85 19.36 39.71
N SER A 165 -1.54 18.82 38.70
CA SER A 165 -2.46 19.57 37.86
C SER A 165 -3.87 18.99 37.98
N GLY A 166 -4.73 19.68 38.71
CA GLY A 166 -6.09 19.23 39.00
C GLY A 166 -6.16 18.17 40.11
N TYR A 167 -7.35 17.98 40.65
CA TYR A 167 -7.69 16.88 41.55
C TYR A 167 -8.99 16.28 41.04
N ILE A 168 -9.10 14.96 41.08
CA ILE A 168 -10.35 14.26 40.77
C ILE A 168 -11.18 14.32 42.06
N ASP A 169 -12.21 15.16 42.08
CA ASP A 169 -13.17 15.13 43.17
C ASP A 169 -13.99 13.84 43.06
N PRO A 170 -13.96 12.94 44.06
CA PRO A 170 -14.77 11.73 44.04
C PRO A 170 -16.28 12.01 44.00
N ASP A 171 -16.72 13.23 44.31
CA ASP A 171 -18.12 13.65 44.27
C ASP A 171 -18.55 14.26 42.91
N ASP A 172 -17.63 14.45 41.95
CA ASP A 172 -17.91 15.00 40.60
C ASP A 172 -18.47 13.95 39.59
N GLY A 173 -19.05 12.84 40.09
CA GLY A 173 -19.59 11.72 39.29
C GLY A 173 -21.10 11.74 39.09
#